data_AF-A0A7Y5UML6-F1
#
_entry.id   AF-A0A7Y5UML6-F1
#
_cell.length_a   1.000
_cell.length_b   1.000
_cell.length_c   1.000
_cell.angle_alpha   90.00
_cell.angle_beta   90.00
_cell.angle_gamma   90.00
#
_symmetry.space_group_name_H-M   'P 1'
#
loop_
_entity.id
_entity.type
_entity.pdbx_description
1 polymer ?
#
loop_
_entity_poly.entity_id
_entity_poly.type
_entity_poly.pdbx_seq_one_letter_code
_entity_poly.pdbx_strand_id
1 'polypeptide(L)'
;MQDADYAARIDAVKQRAHGRWSEVLAAAGIEERILRHRNGPCPSCGGTDRFQYTDKFGEGNYHCRQCGPGGGFKLLQAVRGVDFHAALCEVERCLGMLPAAAASEAGAPAAPGERMRRLVQRIWDEARPV
;
A
#
# COMPACT_ATOMS: atom_id res chain seq x y z
N MET A 1 -3.44 3.27 24.23
CA MET A 1 -4.86 3.15 23.81
C MET A 1 -4.97 3.33 22.30
N GLN A 2 -4.43 4.42 21.73
CA GLN A 2 -4.43 4.67 20.27
C GLN A 2 -3.83 3.56 19.39
N ASP A 3 -2.74 2.89 19.80
CA ASP A 3 -2.15 1.78 19.02
C ASP A 3 -3.06 0.54 18.94
N ALA A 4 -3.81 0.24 20.00
CA ALA A 4 -4.71 -0.91 20.03
C ALA A 4 -5.94 -0.68 19.14
N ASP A 5 -6.49 0.53 19.16
CA ASP A 5 -7.56 0.93 18.24
C ASP A 5 -7.12 0.88 16.78
N TYR A 6 -5.88 1.31 16.49
CA TYR A 6 -5.33 1.26 15.14
C TYR A 6 -5.13 -0.19 14.65
N ALA A 7 -4.62 -1.08 15.50
CA ALA A 7 -4.49 -2.50 15.17
C ALA A 7 -5.86 -3.14 14.90
N ALA A 8 -6.85 -2.89 15.77
CA ALA A 8 -8.20 -3.40 15.61
C ALA A 8 -8.87 -2.92 14.31
N ARG A 9 -8.63 -1.64 13.93
CA ARG A 9 -9.08 -1.09 12.64
C ARG A 9 -8.47 -1.85 11.46
N ILE A 10 -7.16 -2.10 11.48
CA ILE A 10 -6.47 -2.87 10.43
C ILE A 10 -7.07 -4.27 10.30
N ASP A 11 -7.27 -4.97 11.42
CA ASP A 11 -7.83 -6.32 11.41
C ASP A 11 -9.27 -6.35 10.88
N ALA A 12 -10.10 -5.37 11.27
CA ALA A 12 -11.45 -5.24 10.75
C ALA A 12 -11.50 -5.03 9.22
N VAL A 13 -10.53 -4.27 8.68
CA VAL A 13 -10.40 -4.06 7.24
C VAL A 13 -9.91 -5.33 6.54
N LYS A 14 -8.88 -6.00 7.09
CA LYS A 14 -8.37 -7.28 6.55
C LYS A 14 -9.48 -8.33 6.47
N GLN A 15 -10.27 -8.48 7.53
CA GLN A 15 -11.39 -9.43 7.58
C GLN A 15 -12.45 -9.13 6.51
N ARG A 16 -12.80 -7.86 6.30
CA ARG A 16 -13.79 -7.45 5.28
C ARG A 16 -13.26 -7.55 3.85
N ALA A 17 -11.97 -7.32 3.65
CA ALA A 17 -11.33 -7.45 2.34
C ALA A 17 -11.02 -8.90 1.96
N HIS A 18 -10.99 -9.82 2.94
CA HIS A 18 -10.63 -11.21 2.71
C HIS A 18 -11.51 -11.87 1.63
N GLY A 19 -10.86 -12.47 0.63
CA GLY A 19 -11.51 -13.09 -0.53
C GLY A 19 -12.08 -12.11 -1.56
N ARG A 20 -11.93 -10.79 -1.35
CA ARG A 20 -12.48 -9.72 -2.20
C ARG A 20 -11.42 -8.77 -2.73
N TRP A 21 -10.13 -9.09 -2.56
CA TRP A 21 -9.05 -8.18 -2.90
C TRP A 21 -9.01 -7.79 -4.37
N SER A 22 -9.37 -8.70 -5.29
CA SER A 22 -9.46 -8.36 -6.71
C SER A 22 -10.48 -7.25 -6.99
N GLU A 23 -11.67 -7.30 -6.36
CA GLU A 23 -12.67 -6.22 -6.44
C GLU A 23 -12.18 -4.93 -5.80
N VAL A 24 -11.63 -5.03 -4.59
CA VAL A 24 -11.14 -3.86 -3.83
C VAL A 24 -10.03 -3.14 -4.59
N LEU A 25 -9.06 -3.87 -5.13
CA LEU A 25 -7.94 -3.29 -5.88
C LEU A 25 -8.40 -2.69 -7.20
N ALA A 26 -9.34 -3.33 -7.91
CA ALA A 26 -9.95 -2.75 -9.11
C ALA A 26 -10.71 -1.45 -8.80
N ALA A 27 -11.51 -1.43 -7.73
CA ALA A 27 -12.23 -0.24 -7.27
C ALA A 27 -11.28 0.90 -6.86
N ALA A 28 -10.12 0.56 -6.27
CA ALA A 28 -9.06 1.50 -5.95
C ALA A 28 -8.27 2.00 -7.20
N GLY A 29 -8.65 1.58 -8.40
CA GLY A 29 -8.06 2.01 -9.67
C GLY A 29 -6.80 1.26 -10.07
N ILE A 30 -6.55 0.05 -9.52
CA ILE A 30 -5.48 -0.82 -10.02
C ILE A 30 -5.94 -1.44 -11.34
N GLU A 31 -5.09 -1.29 -12.35
CA GLU A 31 -5.40 -1.73 -13.71
C GLU A 31 -5.53 -3.25 -13.79
N GLU A 32 -6.56 -3.72 -14.52
CA GLU A 32 -6.88 -5.13 -14.63
C GLU A 32 -5.69 -5.99 -15.07
N ARG A 33 -4.80 -5.45 -15.92
CA ARG A 33 -3.59 -6.17 -16.37
C ARG A 33 -2.69 -6.63 -15.21
N ILE A 34 -2.69 -5.93 -14.09
CA ILE A 34 -1.90 -6.25 -12.89
C ILE A 34 -2.61 -7.36 -12.11
N LEU A 35 -3.94 -7.34 -12.09
CA LEU A 35 -4.79 -8.29 -11.38
C LEU A 35 -5.06 -9.57 -12.19
N ARG A 36 -4.70 -9.59 -13.47
CA ARG A 36 -4.67 -10.82 -14.27
C ARG A 36 -3.62 -11.75 -13.67
N HIS A 37 -4.01 -13.00 -13.38
CA HIS A 37 -3.14 -14.06 -12.86
C HIS A 37 -2.10 -14.55 -13.89
N ARG A 38 -1.37 -13.61 -14.49
CA ARG A 38 -0.36 -13.80 -15.52
C ARG A 38 0.92 -13.10 -15.09
N ASN A 39 2.02 -13.58 -15.64
CA ASN A 39 3.33 -12.98 -15.41
C ASN A 39 3.42 -11.63 -16.13
N GLY A 40 3.99 -10.64 -15.45
CA GLY A 40 4.16 -9.30 -15.99
C GLY A 40 5.24 -8.48 -15.28
N PRO A 41 5.39 -7.20 -15.65
CA PRO A 41 6.31 -6.26 -15.00
C PRO A 41 5.90 -6.02 -13.53
N CYS A 42 6.86 -5.94 -12.62
CA CYS A 42 6.59 -5.61 -11.22
C CYS A 42 6.29 -4.12 -11.07
N PRO A 43 5.18 -3.72 -10.41
CA PRO A 43 4.90 -2.31 -10.15
C PRO A 43 5.97 -1.61 -9.30
N SER A 44 6.66 -2.35 -8.43
CA SER A 44 7.71 -1.79 -7.55
C SER A 44 9.11 -1.76 -8.18
N CYS A 45 9.50 -2.78 -8.95
CA CYS A 45 10.88 -2.93 -9.43
C CYS A 45 11.02 -3.13 -10.95
N GLY A 46 9.93 -3.06 -11.71
CA GLY A 46 9.92 -3.23 -13.15
C GLY A 46 10.20 -4.66 -13.62
N GLY A 47 10.98 -4.78 -14.70
CA GLY A 47 11.21 -6.04 -15.43
C GLY A 47 10.09 -6.34 -16.43
N THR A 48 10.06 -7.58 -16.95
CA THR A 48 9.12 -7.97 -18.02
C THR A 48 8.06 -8.98 -17.56
N ASP A 49 8.43 -9.95 -16.73
CA ASP A 49 7.59 -11.11 -16.40
C ASP A 49 7.71 -11.57 -14.93
N ARG A 50 8.29 -10.76 -14.03
CA ARG A 50 8.67 -11.20 -12.67
C ARG A 50 7.59 -11.14 -11.61
N PHE A 51 6.51 -10.43 -11.89
CA PHE A 51 5.38 -10.26 -11.00
C PHE A 51 4.22 -11.12 -11.45
N GLN A 52 3.53 -11.72 -10.49
CA GLN A 52 2.24 -12.39 -10.71
C GLN A 52 1.33 -12.09 -9.52
N TYR A 53 0.14 -11.57 -9.81
CA TYR A 53 -0.95 -11.52 -8.83
C TYR A 53 -1.57 -12.92 -8.72
N THR A 54 -1.65 -13.44 -7.49
CA THR A 54 -2.08 -14.82 -7.25
C THR A 54 -3.37 -14.90 -6.46
N ASP A 55 -3.59 -13.96 -5.55
CA ASP A 55 -4.69 -13.95 -4.56
C ASP A 55 -4.94 -15.31 -3.89
N LYS A 56 -3.87 -16.11 -3.73
CA LYS A 56 -3.96 -17.52 -3.36
C LYS A 56 -4.64 -17.74 -2.01
N PHE A 57 -4.46 -16.81 -1.08
CA PHE A 57 -5.00 -16.89 0.27
C PHE A 57 -6.15 -15.90 0.50
N GLY A 58 -6.67 -15.27 -0.56
CA GLY A 58 -7.71 -14.26 -0.44
C GLY A 58 -7.24 -13.00 0.30
N GLU A 59 -5.94 -12.70 0.29
CA GLU A 59 -5.35 -11.51 0.93
C GLU A 59 -4.75 -10.51 -0.08
N GLY A 60 -5.13 -10.63 -1.35
CA GLY A 60 -4.57 -9.83 -2.44
C GLY A 60 -3.12 -10.21 -2.71
N ASN A 61 -2.81 -11.50 -2.52
CA ASN A 61 -1.44 -11.98 -2.58
C ASN A 61 -0.86 -11.82 -3.98
N TYR A 62 0.43 -11.47 -4.03
CA TYR A 62 1.22 -11.49 -5.23
C TYR A 62 2.61 -12.03 -4.93
N HIS A 63 3.31 -12.44 -5.96
CA HIS A 63 4.71 -12.82 -5.87
C HIS A 63 5.53 -12.09 -6.93
N CYS A 64 6.63 -11.46 -6.50
CA CYS A 64 7.67 -10.98 -7.39
C CYS A 64 8.94 -11.79 -7.18
N ARG A 65 9.54 -12.34 -8.24
CA ARG A 65 10.79 -13.11 -8.16
C ARG A 65 12.00 -12.32 -7.62
N GLN A 66 11.92 -10.98 -7.57
CA GLN A 66 12.97 -10.13 -7.00
C GLN A 66 12.58 -9.48 -5.67
N CYS A 67 11.34 -8.98 -5.53
CA CYS A 67 10.90 -8.32 -4.29
C CYS A 67 10.37 -9.30 -3.24
N GLY A 68 10.07 -10.54 -3.63
CA GLY A 68 9.40 -11.52 -2.79
C GLY A 68 7.87 -11.41 -2.81
N PRO A 69 7.20 -12.14 -1.90
CA PRO A 69 5.74 -12.10 -1.76
C PRO A 69 5.24 -10.80 -1.12
N GLY A 70 3.98 -10.47 -1.39
CA GLY A 70 3.27 -9.37 -0.74
C GLY A 70 1.75 -9.57 -0.78
N GLY A 71 1.02 -8.73 -0.05
CA GLY A 71 -0.45 -8.72 -0.01
C GLY A 71 -1.06 -7.46 -0.64
N GLY A 72 -2.38 -7.37 -0.62
CA GLY A 72 -3.13 -6.33 -1.33
C GLY A 72 -2.78 -4.90 -0.92
N PHE A 73 -2.57 -4.64 0.38
CA PHE A 73 -2.10 -3.33 0.84
C PHE A 73 -0.75 -2.94 0.24
N LYS A 74 0.22 -3.86 0.26
CA LYS A 74 1.57 -3.60 -0.28
C LYS A 74 1.52 -3.37 -1.79
N LEU A 75 0.66 -4.11 -2.50
CA LEU A 75 0.43 -3.91 -3.93
C LEU A 75 -0.18 -2.53 -4.21
N LEU A 76 -1.20 -2.13 -3.44
CA LEU A 76 -1.83 -0.81 -3.58
C LEU A 76 -0.84 0.33 -3.34
N GLN A 77 -0.02 0.23 -2.29
CA GLN A 77 1.05 1.19 -2.03
C GLN A 77 2.05 1.27 -3.18
N ALA A 78 2.46 0.13 -3.73
CA ALA A 78 3.40 0.07 -4.84
C ALA A 78 2.86 0.71 -6.12
N VAL A 79 1.58 0.48 -6.44
CA VAL A 79 0.95 0.98 -7.67
C VAL A 79 0.61 2.47 -7.55
N ARG A 80 0.12 2.92 -6.38
CA ARG A 80 -0.34 4.30 -6.18
C ARG A 80 0.74 5.23 -5.62
N GLY A 81 1.86 4.67 -5.13
CA GLY A 81 2.93 5.45 -4.51
C GLY A 81 2.51 6.08 -3.18
N VAL A 82 1.64 5.42 -2.40
CA VAL A 82 1.09 5.95 -1.13
C VAL A 82 1.61 5.20 0.09
N ASP A 83 1.54 5.83 1.27
CA ASP A 83 1.85 5.16 2.53
C ASP A 83 0.73 4.21 2.99
N PHE A 84 0.98 3.45 4.06
CA PHE A 84 0.06 2.42 4.53
C PHE A 84 -1.25 2.98 5.07
N HIS A 85 -1.22 4.14 5.72
CA HIS A 85 -2.44 4.77 6.25
C HIS A 85 -3.33 5.26 5.11
N ALA A 86 -2.74 5.89 4.09
CA ALA A 86 -3.45 6.27 2.89
C ALA A 86 -4.06 5.06 2.17
N ALA A 87 -3.30 3.96 2.03
CA ALA A 87 -3.81 2.70 1.48
C ALA A 87 -4.95 2.10 2.33
N LEU A 88 -4.85 2.16 3.66
CA LEU A 88 -5.90 1.71 4.58
C LEU A 88 -7.20 2.48 4.34
N CYS A 89 -7.13 3.82 4.31
CA CYS A 89 -8.26 4.69 4.04
C CYS A 89 -8.88 4.45 2.66
N GLU A 90 -8.07 4.14 1.64
CA GLU A 90 -8.55 3.81 0.30
C GLU A 90 -9.34 2.50 0.30
N VAL A 91 -8.81 1.46 0.95
CA VAL A 91 -9.48 0.15 1.06
C VAL A 91 -10.78 0.28 1.86
N GLU A 92 -10.79 1.04 2.95
CA GLU A 92 -12.01 1.32 3.71
C GLU A 92 -13.08 2.01 2.88
N ARG A 93 -12.70 2.97 2.04
CA ARG A 93 -13.63 3.62 1.09
C ARG A 93 -14.19 2.60 0.09
N CYS A 94 -13.35 1.72 -0.46
CA CYS A 94 -13.78 0.65 -1.36
C CYS A 94 -14.71 -0.36 -0.67
N LEU A 95 -14.53 -0.60 0.63
CA LEU A 95 -15.37 -1.48 1.44
C LEU A 95 -16.62 -0.79 2.00
N GLY A 96 -16.82 0.51 1.75
CA GLY A 96 -17.94 1.29 2.29
C GLY A 96 -17.87 1.52 3.81
N MET A 97 -16.68 1.39 4.42
CA MET A 97 -16.45 1.65 5.85
C MET A 97 -16.26 3.14 6.15
N LEU A 98 -15.89 3.93 5.13
CA LEU A 98 -15.81 5.38 5.19
C LEU A 98 -16.73 6.00 4.14
N PRO A 99 -17.35 7.15 4.41
CA PRO A 99 -18.08 7.89 3.39
C PRO A 99 -17.13 8.24 2.23
N ALA A 100 -17.64 8.17 1.01
CA ALA A 100 -16.92 8.60 -0.18
C ALA A 100 -16.66 10.11 -0.07
N ALA A 101 -15.51 10.50 0.48
CA ALA A 101 -15.05 11.88 0.39
C ALA A 101 -14.86 12.21 -1.10
N ALA A 102 -15.42 13.34 -1.54
CA ALA A 102 -15.19 13.88 -2.88
C ALA A 102 -13.69 13.83 -3.19
N ALA A 103 -13.34 13.22 -4.32
CA ALA A 103 -11.98 12.91 -4.74
C ALA A 103 -11.00 14.04 -4.40
N SER A 104 -10.32 13.94 -3.27
CA SER A 104 -9.23 14.84 -2.94
C SER A 104 -7.99 14.19 -3.54
N GLU A 105 -7.48 14.81 -4.60
CA GLU A 105 -6.26 14.42 -5.29
C GLU A 105 -5.17 14.11 -4.27
N ALA A 106 -4.68 12.87 -4.32
CA ALA A 106 -3.57 12.42 -3.51
C ALA A 106 -2.33 13.21 -3.94
N GLY A 107 -2.02 14.25 -3.17
CA GLY A 107 -0.73 14.92 -3.22
C GLY A 107 0.38 13.87 -3.14
N ALA A 108 1.32 13.94 -4.08
CA ALA A 108 2.52 13.13 -4.09
C ALA A 108 3.19 13.12 -2.71
N PRO A 109 3.48 11.95 -2.10
CA PRO A 109 4.27 11.94 -0.88
C PRO A 109 5.71 12.29 -1.23
N ALA A 110 6.31 13.18 -0.42
CA ALA A 110 7.76 13.38 -0.41
C ALA A 110 8.45 12.03 -0.21
N ALA A 111 9.53 11.80 -0.97
CA ALA A 111 10.21 10.52 -1.09
C ALA A 111 10.47 9.84 0.28
N PRO A 112 10.31 8.51 0.39
CA PRO A 112 10.62 7.77 1.60
C PRO A 112 12.07 8.06 2.04
N GLY A 113 12.23 8.80 3.13
CA GLY A 113 13.54 9.17 3.68
C GLY A 113 13.74 10.67 3.93
N GLU A 114 12.91 11.55 3.36
CA GLU A 114 13.10 12.99 3.54
C GLU A 114 12.86 13.45 4.98
N ARG A 115 11.86 12.88 5.65
CA ARG A 115 11.58 13.14 7.07
C ARG A 115 12.74 12.68 7.96
N MET A 116 13.34 11.54 7.65
CA MET A 116 14.49 11.00 8.39
C MET A 116 15.73 11.85 8.18
N ARG A 117 16.00 12.29 6.93
CA ARG A 117 17.10 13.20 6.61
C ARG A 117 16.99 14.53 7.34
N ARG A 118 15.81 15.15 7.38
CA ARG A 118 15.57 16.40 8.11
C ARG A 118 15.78 16.25 9.62
N LEU A 119 15.41 15.11 10.18
CA LEU A 119 15.62 14.83 11.61
C LEU A 119 17.11 14.67 11.92
N VAL A 120 17.84 13.91 11.11
CA VAL A 120 19.30 13.74 11.26
C VAL A 120 20.04 15.07 11.09
N GLN A 121 19.63 15.92 10.13
CA GLN A 121 20.21 17.25 9.94
C GLN A 121 20.01 18.14 11.17
N ARG A 122 18.80 18.19 11.74
CA ARG A 122 18.55 18.95 12.97
C ARG A 122 19.42 18.50 14.14
N ILE A 123 19.55 17.18 14.33
CA ILE A 123 20.38 16.62 15.40
C ILE A 123 21.86 17.02 15.20
N TRP A 124 22.33 17.07 13.96
CA TRP A 124 23.69 17.48 13.62
C TRP A 124 23.92 18.98 13.86
N ASP A 125 22.98 19.85 13.47
CA ASP A 125 23.04 21.30 13.69
C ASP A 125 22.98 21.68 15.18
N GLU A 126 22.25 20.92 16.00
CA GLU A 126 22.10 21.17 17.43
C GLU A 126 23.29 20.67 18.27
N ALA A 127 24.17 19.84 17.70
CA ALA A 127 25.33 19.32 18.39
C ALA A 127 26.45 20.38 18.47
N ARG A 128 26.74 20.86 19.70
CA ARG A 128 27.92 21.72 19.95
C ARG A 128 29.19 20.86 20.04
N PRO A 129 30.32 21.30 19.46
CA PRO A 129 31.60 20.62 19.62
C PRO A 129 32.04 20.67 21.10
N VAL A 130 32.61 19.56 21.58
CA VAL A 130 33.21 19.44 22.92
C VAL A 130 34.62 20.02 22.94
#